data_AF-A0A2R7NJW8-F1
#
_entry.id   AF-A0A2R7NJW8-F1
#
_cell.length_a   1.000
_cell.length_b   1.000
_cell.length_c   1.000
_cell.angle_alpha   90.00
_cell.angle_beta   90.00
_cell.angle_gamma   90.00
#
_symmetry.space_group_name_H-M   'P 1'
#
loop_
_entity.id
_entity.type
_entity.pdbx_description
1 polymer ?
#
loop_
_entity_poly.entity_id
_entity_poly.type
_entity_poly.pdbx_seq_one_letter_code
_entity_poly.pdbx_strand_id
1 'polypeptide(L)'
;MKTLLPLIPPLLVALFAGPAQAADSQVAADWSLSADGAYVLDQRAGLAWPRCVEGMQWTGKTCTGQPLLLDRAEATALASDRWKAEGVGWRLPRATELQRLVDKALSPPGLNPLLFPAAPGQWHWTSTANVSAPSVNQYTYGNIAQSRAGDGARQAAMINGWAVNLSTGEARGDAARASKLPVRLVRPMPVGAAK
;
A
#
# COMPACT_ATOMS: atom_id res chain seq x y z
N MET A 1 -51.66 18.81 72.08
CA MET A 1 -50.27 18.95 72.57
C MET A 1 -49.50 17.70 72.14
N LYS A 2 -48.31 17.81 71.51
CA LYS A 2 -47.37 16.68 71.20
C LYS A 2 -47.98 15.60 70.26
N THR A 3 -47.31 14.81 69.41
CA THR A 3 -45.92 14.53 68.94
C THR A 3 -46.09 13.63 67.68
N LEU A 4 -45.20 13.44 66.68
CA LEU A 4 -43.79 13.80 66.45
C LEU A 4 -43.48 13.81 64.93
N LEU A 5 -42.21 13.79 64.53
CA LEU A 5 -41.67 13.59 63.15
C LEU A 5 -41.49 12.07 62.85
N PRO A 6 -41.23 11.60 61.59
CA PRO A 6 -39.94 11.85 60.92
C PRO A 6 -39.90 12.01 59.38
N LEU A 7 -38.77 12.60 58.94
CA LEU A 7 -38.28 12.74 57.57
C LEU A 7 -38.02 11.40 56.86
N ILE A 8 -38.23 11.37 55.53
CA ILE A 8 -37.54 10.47 54.60
C ILE A 8 -37.08 11.30 53.38
N PRO A 9 -35.77 11.43 53.09
CA PRO A 9 -35.30 12.12 51.89
C PRO A 9 -35.27 11.18 50.67
N PRO A 10 -35.59 11.67 49.45
CA PRO A 10 -35.48 10.86 48.24
C PRO A 10 -34.02 10.76 47.77
N LEU A 11 -33.59 9.53 47.48
CA LEU A 11 -32.26 9.22 46.95
C LEU A 11 -32.17 9.61 45.47
N LEU A 12 -31.48 10.70 45.12
CA LEU A 12 -31.20 11.04 43.72
C LEU A 12 -30.18 10.07 43.13
N VAL A 13 -30.61 9.24 42.17
CA VAL A 13 -29.70 8.45 41.33
C VAL A 13 -29.32 9.27 40.10
N ALA A 14 -28.18 9.95 40.17
CA ALA A 14 -27.59 10.60 39.00
C ALA A 14 -26.87 9.56 38.13
N LEU A 15 -27.49 9.14 37.02
CA LEU A 15 -26.76 8.40 35.98
C LEU A 15 -25.80 9.36 35.28
N PHE A 16 -24.50 9.14 35.50
CA PHE A 16 -23.45 9.82 34.75
C PHE A 16 -23.47 9.34 33.30
N ALA A 17 -23.90 10.21 32.38
CA ALA A 17 -23.69 10.03 30.95
C ALA A 17 -22.19 10.20 30.66
N GLY A 18 -21.46 9.08 30.60
CA GLY A 18 -20.05 9.09 30.21
C GLY A 18 -19.88 9.54 28.75
N PRO A 19 -18.92 10.42 28.43
CA PRO A 19 -18.65 10.77 27.04
C PRO A 19 -18.00 9.57 26.34
N ALA A 20 -18.69 8.99 25.37
CA ALA A 20 -18.06 8.06 24.44
C ALA A 20 -17.03 8.82 23.60
N GLN A 21 -15.73 8.66 23.88
CA GLN A 21 -14.69 9.25 23.04
C GLN A 21 -14.78 8.66 21.63
N ALA A 22 -14.91 9.54 20.64
CA ALA A 22 -14.83 9.18 19.23
C ALA A 22 -13.39 8.76 18.87
N ALA A 23 -13.12 7.46 18.86
CA ALA A 23 -11.82 6.89 18.52
C ALA A 23 -11.55 6.78 17.00
N ASP A 24 -12.43 7.34 16.17
CA ASP A 24 -12.47 7.09 14.72
C ASP A 24 -11.79 8.19 13.87
N SER A 25 -11.36 9.29 14.49
CA SER A 25 -10.86 10.47 13.75
C SER A 25 -9.37 10.45 13.39
N GLN A 26 -8.57 9.51 13.90
CA GLN A 26 -7.11 9.52 13.66
C GLN A 26 -6.66 8.74 12.43
N VAL A 27 -7.44 7.76 11.94
CA VAL A 27 -7.10 7.02 10.70
C VAL A 27 -7.30 7.90 9.45
N ALA A 28 -8.24 8.85 9.51
CA ALA A 28 -8.50 9.81 8.44
C ALA A 28 -7.44 10.92 8.31
N ALA A 29 -6.52 11.08 9.27
CA ALA A 29 -5.52 12.15 9.25
C ALA A 29 -4.33 11.86 8.31
N ASP A 30 -3.93 10.59 8.16
CA ASP A 30 -2.78 10.17 7.35
C ASP A 30 -3.00 10.33 5.83
N TRP A 31 -4.26 10.39 5.37
CA TRP A 31 -4.65 10.31 3.96
C TRP A 31 -5.50 11.50 3.52
N SER A 32 -5.11 12.18 2.45
CA SER A 32 -5.92 13.24 1.82
C SER A 32 -5.95 13.11 0.30
N LEU A 33 -6.82 13.89 -0.36
CA LEU A 33 -6.85 13.98 -1.83
C LEU A 33 -6.11 15.24 -2.30
N SER A 34 -5.56 15.20 -3.50
CA SER A 34 -5.10 16.40 -4.21
C SER A 34 -6.28 17.30 -4.61
N ALA A 35 -6.01 18.58 -4.92
CA ALA A 35 -7.03 19.56 -5.27
C ALA A 35 -7.85 19.21 -6.53
N ASP A 36 -7.25 18.49 -7.48
CA ASP A 36 -7.89 17.92 -8.68
C ASP A 36 -8.56 16.56 -8.42
N GLY A 37 -8.44 16.02 -7.21
CA GLY A 37 -8.97 14.72 -6.80
C GLY A 37 -8.36 13.52 -7.51
N ALA A 38 -7.30 13.69 -8.32
CA ALA A 38 -6.68 12.63 -9.13
C ALA A 38 -5.64 11.79 -8.36
N TYR A 39 -5.09 12.34 -7.27
CA TYR A 39 -4.10 11.69 -6.42
C TYR A 39 -4.61 11.52 -4.99
N VAL A 40 -4.21 10.41 -4.36
CA VAL A 40 -4.28 10.20 -2.91
C VAL A 40 -2.90 10.51 -2.34
N LEU A 41 -2.87 11.37 -1.33
CA LEU A 41 -1.68 11.85 -0.65
C LEU A 41 -1.53 11.08 0.66
N ASP A 42 -0.41 10.41 0.84
CA ASP A 42 0.01 9.74 2.07
C ASP A 42 0.89 10.72 2.85
N GLN A 43 0.30 11.46 3.78
CA GLN A 43 1.00 12.54 4.51
C GLN A 43 2.16 12.00 5.34
N ARG A 44 1.98 10.82 5.93
CA ARG A 44 2.98 10.17 6.80
C ARG A 44 4.11 9.50 6.02
N ALA A 45 3.88 9.04 4.79
CA ALA A 45 4.96 8.56 3.92
C ALA A 45 5.60 9.68 3.05
N GLY A 46 4.94 10.83 2.91
CA GLY A 46 5.35 11.89 2.00
C GLY A 46 5.21 11.50 0.53
N LEU A 47 4.20 10.68 0.19
CA LEU A 47 4.01 10.10 -1.15
C LEU A 47 2.68 10.54 -1.76
N ALA A 48 2.64 10.64 -3.09
CA ALA A 48 1.40 10.82 -3.85
C ALA A 48 1.18 9.65 -4.81
N TRP A 49 -0.03 9.10 -4.75
CA TRP A 49 -0.48 7.92 -5.46
C TRP A 49 -1.55 8.29 -6.49
N PRO A 50 -1.36 8.02 -7.79
CA PRO A 50 -2.44 8.13 -8.77
C PRO A 50 -3.61 7.24 -8.33
N ARG A 51 -4.85 7.75 -8.35
CA ARG A 51 -6.03 6.98 -7.92
C ARG A 51 -6.28 5.77 -8.83
N CYS A 52 -6.04 5.95 -10.12
CA CYS A 52 -6.07 4.88 -11.10
C CYS A 52 -4.71 4.21 -11.21
N VAL A 53 -4.72 2.91 -11.54
CA VAL A 53 -3.52 2.18 -11.97
C VAL A 53 -3.16 2.58 -13.40
N GLU A 54 -1.92 2.34 -13.81
CA GLU A 54 -1.46 2.69 -15.16
C GLU A 54 -2.34 2.00 -16.23
N GLY A 55 -2.67 2.71 -17.32
CA GLY A 55 -3.62 2.27 -18.34
C GLY A 55 -5.09 2.62 -18.09
N MET A 56 -5.48 2.93 -16.84
CA MET A 56 -6.83 3.41 -16.52
C MET A 56 -6.89 4.94 -16.41
N GLN A 57 -8.04 5.52 -16.76
CA GLN A 57 -8.24 6.97 -16.78
C GLN A 57 -9.13 7.43 -15.62
N TRP A 58 -8.78 8.57 -15.00
CA TRP A 58 -9.58 9.21 -13.96
C TRP A 58 -10.70 10.07 -14.58
N THR A 59 -11.94 9.84 -14.15
CA THR A 59 -13.14 10.56 -14.64
C THR A 59 -13.61 11.70 -13.73
N GLY A 60 -12.86 12.03 -12.67
CA GLY A 60 -13.32 12.90 -11.59
C GLY A 60 -14.15 12.19 -10.51
N LYS A 61 -14.66 10.97 -10.78
CA LYS A 61 -15.44 10.17 -9.80
C LYS A 61 -14.93 8.74 -9.64
N THR A 62 -14.56 8.08 -10.74
CA THR A 62 -14.07 6.70 -10.74
C THR A 62 -12.97 6.50 -11.80
N CYS A 63 -12.26 5.38 -11.72
CA CYS A 63 -11.35 4.93 -12.76
C CYS A 63 -12.10 4.12 -13.84
N THR A 64 -11.81 4.39 -15.11
CA THR A 64 -12.37 3.67 -16.27
C THR A 64 -11.27 3.17 -17.20
N GLY A 65 -11.60 2.25 -18.10
CA GLY A 65 -10.64 1.56 -18.97
C GLY A 65 -10.16 0.24 -18.35
N GLN A 66 -9.05 -0.29 -18.85
CA GLN A 66 -8.44 -1.53 -18.37
C GLN A 66 -7.03 -1.25 -17.81
N PRO A 67 -6.60 -1.98 -16.76
CA PRO A 67 -5.24 -1.86 -16.25
C PRO A 67 -4.22 -2.33 -17.28
N LEU A 68 -3.15 -1.55 -17.48
CA LEU A 68 -2.01 -1.96 -18.30
C LEU A 68 -1.23 -3.06 -17.57
N LEU A 69 -1.23 -4.26 -18.14
CA LEU A 69 -0.55 -5.43 -17.58
C LEU A 69 0.85 -5.55 -18.18
N LEU A 70 1.88 -5.26 -17.39
CA LEU A 70 3.28 -5.25 -17.81
C LEU A 70 4.08 -6.33 -17.10
N ASP A 71 5.16 -6.78 -17.72
CA ASP A 71 6.21 -7.51 -17.03
C ASP A 71 7.08 -6.57 -16.20
N ARG A 72 7.98 -7.12 -15.38
CA ARG A 72 8.79 -6.29 -14.47
C ARG A 72 9.71 -5.32 -15.20
N ALA A 73 10.25 -5.68 -16.37
CA ALA A 73 11.17 -4.84 -17.11
C ALA A 73 10.42 -3.67 -17.76
N GLU A 74 9.32 -3.96 -18.44
CA GLU A 74 8.39 -2.97 -18.99
C GLU A 74 7.88 -2.00 -17.91
N ALA A 75 7.46 -2.53 -16.74
CA ALA A 75 6.99 -1.72 -15.61
C ALA A 75 8.07 -0.76 -15.06
N THR A 76 9.33 -1.17 -15.11
CA THR A 76 10.48 -0.35 -14.68
C THR A 76 10.83 0.70 -15.73
N ALA A 77 10.73 0.35 -17.02
CA ALA A 77 10.90 1.29 -18.13
C ALA A 77 9.83 2.38 -18.10
N LEU A 78 8.54 2.00 -18.00
CA LEU A 78 7.41 2.93 -17.89
C LEU A 78 7.62 3.98 -16.78
N ALA A 79 8.03 3.53 -15.59
CA ALA A 79 8.33 4.43 -14.48
C ALA A 79 9.45 5.43 -14.81
N SER A 80 10.52 4.95 -15.44
CA SER A 80 11.70 5.73 -15.80
C SER A 80 11.42 6.74 -16.91
N ASP A 81 10.61 6.37 -17.90
CA ASP A 81 10.26 7.23 -19.03
C ASP A 81 9.24 8.29 -18.61
N ARG A 82 8.29 7.94 -17.75
CA ARG A 82 7.39 8.91 -17.12
C ARG A 82 8.14 9.92 -16.24
N TRP A 83 9.18 9.48 -15.51
CA TRP A 83 10.06 10.41 -14.79
C TRP A 83 10.77 11.38 -15.74
N LYS A 84 11.42 10.89 -16.80
CA LYS A 84 12.08 11.76 -17.80
C LYS A 84 11.12 12.75 -18.46
N ALA A 85 9.90 12.32 -18.78
CA ALA A 85 8.90 13.13 -19.46
C ALA A 85 8.28 14.22 -18.57
N GLU A 86 7.96 13.91 -17.31
CA GLU A 86 7.33 14.88 -16.39
C GLU A 86 8.34 15.67 -15.54
N GLY A 87 9.61 15.25 -15.47
CA GLY A 87 10.61 15.78 -14.52
C GLY A 87 10.35 15.41 -13.05
N VAL A 88 9.28 14.66 -12.79
CA VAL A 88 8.82 14.23 -11.47
C VAL A 88 9.36 12.83 -11.16
N GLY A 89 9.84 12.58 -9.94
CA GLY A 89 10.46 11.31 -9.52
C GLY A 89 9.52 10.10 -9.43
N TRP A 90 8.90 9.73 -10.56
CA TRP A 90 8.07 8.55 -10.73
C TRP A 90 8.88 7.27 -10.60
N ARG A 91 8.37 6.32 -9.82
CA ARG A 91 9.02 5.03 -9.58
C ARG A 91 8.01 3.95 -9.27
N LEU A 92 8.45 2.70 -9.40
CA LEU A 92 7.75 1.58 -8.78
C LEU A 92 7.82 1.69 -7.24
N PRO A 93 6.71 1.48 -6.52
CA PRO A 93 6.67 1.47 -5.06
C PRO A 93 7.38 0.25 -4.48
N ARG A 94 7.93 0.37 -3.28
CA ARG A 94 8.46 -0.78 -2.52
C ARG A 94 7.29 -1.63 -2.00
N ALA A 95 7.55 -2.90 -1.71
CA ALA A 95 6.53 -3.82 -1.19
C ALA A 95 5.80 -3.25 0.05
N THR A 96 6.54 -2.69 1.01
CA THR A 96 5.97 -2.06 2.21
C THR A 96 5.13 -0.82 1.92
N GLU A 97 5.43 -0.06 0.86
CA GLU A 97 4.65 1.10 0.43
C GLU A 97 3.31 0.65 -0.18
N LEU A 98 3.28 -0.42 -0.98
CA LEU A 98 2.02 -0.98 -1.49
C LEU A 98 1.19 -1.66 -0.38
N GLN A 99 1.82 -2.40 0.54
CA GLN A 99 1.11 -3.03 1.65
C GLN A 99 0.44 -1.99 2.58
N ARG A 100 1.00 -0.78 2.69
CA ARG A 100 0.41 0.35 3.44
C ARG A 100 -0.90 0.87 2.83
N LEU A 101 -1.15 0.63 1.53
CA LEU A 101 -2.42 0.98 0.88
C LEU A 101 -3.57 0.02 1.24
N VAL A 102 -3.25 -1.15 1.79
CA VAL A 102 -4.24 -2.16 2.18
C VAL A 102 -4.76 -1.83 3.56
N ASP A 103 -5.99 -1.35 3.60
CA ASP A 103 -6.76 -1.14 4.80
C ASP A 103 -7.21 -2.49 5.36
N LYS A 104 -6.74 -2.79 6.58
CA LYS A 104 -7.03 -4.04 7.30
C LYS A 104 -8.24 -3.93 8.22
N ALA A 105 -8.83 -2.75 8.37
CA ALA A 105 -10.08 -2.55 9.11
C ALA A 105 -11.31 -2.86 8.24
N LEU A 106 -11.15 -2.88 6.91
CA LEU A 106 -12.19 -3.32 5.99
C LEU A 106 -12.44 -4.84 6.13
N SER A 107 -13.68 -5.26 5.88
CA SER A 107 -14.10 -6.65 5.84
C SER A 107 -14.79 -6.95 4.49
N PRO A 108 -14.12 -7.63 3.55
CA PRO A 108 -12.73 -8.10 3.60
C PRO A 108 -11.71 -6.94 3.57
N PRO A 109 -10.44 -7.17 3.98
CA PRO A 109 -9.35 -6.23 3.78
C PRO A 109 -9.20 -5.83 2.31
N GLY A 110 -8.54 -4.69 2.05
CA GLY A 110 -8.24 -4.27 0.68
C GLY A 110 -7.95 -2.79 0.52
N LEU A 111 -8.02 -2.31 -0.72
CA LEU A 111 -7.98 -0.87 -1.00
C LEU A 111 -9.26 -0.19 -0.52
N ASN A 112 -9.13 0.93 0.20
CA ASN A 112 -10.28 1.75 0.56
C ASN A 112 -10.97 2.30 -0.71
N PRO A 113 -12.27 1.97 -0.95
CA PRO A 113 -12.93 2.30 -2.21
C PRO A 113 -13.22 3.80 -2.38
N LEU A 114 -13.23 4.58 -1.28
CA LEU A 114 -13.35 6.04 -1.34
C LEU A 114 -12.05 6.66 -1.87
N LEU A 115 -10.90 6.14 -1.46
CA LEU A 115 -9.59 6.58 -1.95
C LEU A 115 -9.31 6.04 -3.36
N PHE A 116 -9.63 4.77 -3.62
CA PHE A 116 -9.24 4.04 -4.84
C PHE A 116 -10.43 3.34 -5.53
N PRO A 117 -11.41 4.10 -6.06
CA PRO A 117 -12.60 3.52 -6.70
C PRO A 117 -12.23 2.81 -8.00
N ALA A 118 -12.78 1.61 -8.19
CA ALA A 118 -12.52 0.72 -9.33
C ALA A 118 -11.03 0.35 -9.55
N ALA A 119 -10.15 0.56 -8.56
CA ALA A 119 -8.78 0.07 -8.61
C ALA A 119 -8.74 -1.47 -8.42
N PRO A 120 -7.97 -2.21 -9.22
CA PRO A 120 -7.94 -3.67 -9.12
C PRO A 120 -7.25 -4.14 -7.84
N GLY A 121 -7.90 -4.99 -7.05
CA GLY A 121 -7.36 -5.58 -5.82
C GLY A 121 -6.42 -6.78 -6.03
N GLN A 122 -5.63 -6.81 -7.10
CA GLN A 122 -4.82 -7.97 -7.48
C GLN A 122 -3.31 -7.79 -7.21
N TRP A 123 -2.48 -8.72 -7.69
CA TRP A 123 -1.01 -8.64 -7.60
C TRP A 123 -0.45 -7.48 -8.41
N HIS A 124 0.39 -6.62 -7.80
CA HIS A 124 1.04 -5.47 -8.44
C HIS A 124 2.56 -5.56 -8.33
N TRP A 125 3.27 -5.07 -9.34
CA TRP A 125 4.74 -4.99 -9.32
C TRP A 125 5.28 -4.01 -8.28
N THR A 126 6.37 -4.39 -7.62
CA THR A 126 7.11 -3.52 -6.67
C THR A 126 8.57 -3.31 -7.13
N SER A 127 9.21 -2.23 -6.68
CA SER A 127 10.66 -2.02 -6.84
C SER A 127 11.53 -2.83 -5.90
N THR A 128 10.96 -3.53 -4.90
CA THR A 128 11.73 -4.34 -3.95
C THR A 128 12.60 -5.35 -4.69
N ALA A 129 13.90 -5.33 -4.41
CA ALA A 129 14.87 -6.26 -4.97
C ALA A 129 14.80 -7.60 -4.26
N ASN A 130 15.02 -8.69 -4.99
CA ASN A 130 15.17 -10.00 -4.36
C ASN A 130 16.57 -10.12 -3.76
N VAL A 131 16.72 -9.69 -2.50
CA VAL A 131 17.97 -9.82 -1.73
C VAL A 131 18.25 -11.25 -1.26
N SER A 132 17.33 -12.18 -1.48
CA SER A 132 17.48 -13.61 -1.20
C SER A 132 18.37 -14.31 -2.25
N ALA A 133 19.60 -13.84 -2.43
CA ALA A 133 20.67 -14.74 -2.79
C ALA A 133 20.95 -15.59 -1.53
N PRO A 134 20.69 -16.92 -1.52
CA PRO A 134 21.04 -17.72 -0.35
C PRO A 134 22.53 -17.59 -0.09
N SER A 135 22.91 -17.52 1.18
CA SER A 135 24.31 -17.55 1.64
C SER A 135 24.90 -18.95 1.43
N VAL A 136 25.12 -19.30 0.17
CA VAL A 136 25.84 -20.51 -0.22
C VAL A 136 27.26 -20.38 0.31
N ASN A 137 27.57 -21.15 1.35
CA ASN A 137 28.96 -21.29 1.78
C ASN A 137 29.72 -21.98 0.64
N GLN A 138 30.55 -21.21 -0.05
CA GLN A 138 31.35 -21.65 -1.20
C GLN A 138 32.34 -22.76 -0.81
N TYR A 139 32.68 -22.88 0.47
CA TYR A 139 33.61 -23.86 1.02
C TYR A 139 32.94 -25.12 1.58
N THR A 140 31.61 -25.28 1.48
CA THR A 140 30.96 -26.56 1.80
C THR A 140 31.40 -27.62 0.78
N TYR A 141 32.13 -28.65 1.23
CA TYR A 141 32.73 -29.69 0.37
C TYR A 141 31.78 -30.29 -0.69
N GLY A 142 30.50 -30.48 -0.36
CA GLY A 142 29.49 -30.99 -1.32
C GLY A 142 29.26 -30.10 -2.54
N ASN A 143 29.45 -28.78 -2.43
CA ASN A 143 29.31 -27.83 -3.54
C ASN A 143 30.50 -27.94 -4.52
N ILE A 144 31.69 -28.25 -4.01
CA ILE A 144 32.92 -28.41 -4.79
C ILE A 144 32.92 -29.77 -5.50
N ALA A 145 32.46 -30.84 -4.83
CA ALA A 145 32.43 -32.19 -5.38
C ALA A 145 31.43 -32.39 -6.55
N GLN A 146 30.48 -31.47 -6.77
CA GLN A 146 29.42 -31.60 -7.77
C GLN A 146 29.43 -30.51 -8.85
N SER A 147 30.37 -29.57 -8.83
CA SER A 147 30.42 -28.42 -9.76
C SER A 147 29.11 -27.62 -9.87
N ARG A 148 28.28 -27.62 -8.81
CA ARG A 148 26.98 -26.92 -8.73
C ARG A 148 27.04 -25.87 -7.63
N ALA A 149 27.99 -24.94 -7.75
CA ALA A 149 28.30 -23.95 -6.72
C ALA A 149 27.29 -22.78 -6.67
N GLY A 150 26.05 -23.07 -6.27
CA GLY A 150 25.04 -22.05 -5.93
C GLY A 150 24.39 -21.33 -7.12
N ASP A 151 24.74 -21.68 -8.36
CA ASP A 151 24.24 -21.01 -9.57
C ASP A 151 22.71 -21.07 -9.66
N GLY A 152 22.08 -22.22 -9.47
CA GLY A 152 20.63 -22.36 -9.63
C GLY A 152 19.79 -21.44 -8.73
N ALA A 153 20.25 -21.17 -7.50
CA ALA A 153 19.52 -20.31 -6.58
C ALA A 153 19.84 -18.81 -6.79
N ARG A 154 21.07 -18.46 -7.20
CA ARG A 154 21.40 -17.12 -7.70
C ARG A 154 20.62 -16.80 -8.98
N GLN A 155 20.52 -17.76 -9.90
CA GLN A 155 19.72 -17.69 -11.13
C GLN A 155 18.24 -17.47 -10.79
N ALA A 156 17.67 -18.20 -9.82
CA ALA A 156 16.29 -18.01 -9.38
C ALA A 156 16.04 -16.60 -8.80
N ALA A 157 16.97 -16.07 -7.99
CA ALA A 157 16.88 -14.69 -7.49
C ALA A 157 16.97 -13.63 -8.62
N MET A 158 17.67 -13.94 -9.71
CA MET A 158 17.73 -13.11 -10.93
C MET A 158 16.50 -13.23 -11.83
N ILE A 159 15.78 -14.36 -11.81
CA ILE A 159 14.56 -14.60 -12.63
C ILE A 159 13.28 -14.09 -11.95
N ASN A 160 13.28 -13.99 -10.62
CA ASN A 160 12.10 -13.60 -9.84
C ASN A 160 12.09 -12.11 -9.47
N GLY A 161 10.90 -11.59 -9.18
CA GLY A 161 10.64 -10.23 -8.71
C GLY A 161 9.62 -10.20 -7.57
N TRP A 162 9.50 -9.04 -6.94
CA TRP A 162 8.56 -8.84 -5.83
C TRP A 162 7.24 -8.24 -6.30
N ALA A 163 6.13 -8.83 -5.85
CA ALA A 163 4.77 -8.36 -6.07
C ALA A 163 3.95 -8.34 -4.76
N VAL A 164 2.93 -7.47 -4.70
CA VAL A 164 2.00 -7.34 -3.56
C VAL A 164 0.56 -7.46 -4.04
N ASN A 165 -0.25 -8.26 -3.36
CA ASN A 165 -1.68 -8.37 -3.61
C ASN A 165 -2.45 -7.28 -2.83
N LEU A 166 -3.18 -6.41 -3.53
CA LEU A 166 -3.88 -5.28 -2.92
C LEU A 166 -5.27 -5.61 -2.33
N SER A 167 -5.76 -6.85 -2.47
CA SER A 167 -6.93 -7.35 -1.71
C SER A 167 -6.55 -8.02 -0.38
N THR A 168 -5.35 -8.60 -0.26
CA THR A 168 -4.95 -9.34 0.95
C THR A 168 -3.81 -8.67 1.74
N GLY A 169 -3.04 -7.78 1.11
CA GLY A 169 -1.79 -7.25 1.65
C GLY A 169 -0.64 -8.26 1.65
N GLU A 170 -0.82 -9.42 1.02
CA GLU A 170 0.20 -10.45 0.86
C GLU A 170 1.33 -9.94 -0.06
N ALA A 171 2.58 -10.25 0.30
CA ALA A 171 3.77 -9.91 -0.49
C ALA A 171 4.57 -11.17 -0.80
N ARG A 172 4.99 -11.32 -2.07
CA ARG A 172 5.76 -12.48 -2.54
C ARG A 172 6.98 -12.04 -3.34
N GLY A 173 8.11 -12.72 -3.16
CA GLY A 173 9.40 -12.43 -3.81
C GLY A 173 9.77 -13.37 -4.97
N ASP A 174 8.89 -14.31 -5.29
CA ASP A 174 9.04 -15.39 -6.26
C ASP A 174 8.18 -15.19 -7.52
N ALA A 175 7.60 -14.00 -7.73
CA ALA A 175 6.83 -13.71 -8.93
C ALA A 175 7.74 -13.71 -10.16
N ALA A 176 7.46 -14.58 -11.13
CA ALA A 176 8.26 -14.69 -12.35
C ALA A 176 8.28 -13.35 -13.10
N ARG A 177 9.46 -12.84 -13.45
CA ARG A 177 9.59 -11.47 -14.00
C ARG A 177 8.77 -11.21 -15.27
N ALA A 178 8.49 -12.25 -16.06
CA ALA A 178 7.68 -12.19 -17.28
C ALA A 178 6.16 -12.18 -17.03
N SER A 179 5.69 -12.38 -15.80
CA SER A 179 4.26 -12.30 -15.47
C SER A 179 3.72 -10.90 -15.75
N LYS A 180 2.66 -10.81 -16.53
CA LYS A 180 1.98 -9.53 -16.82
C LYS A 180 1.08 -9.17 -15.64
N LEU A 181 1.48 -8.16 -14.87
CA LEU A 181 0.77 -7.65 -13.69
C LEU A 181 0.46 -6.15 -13.87
N PRO A 182 -0.63 -5.63 -13.28
CA PRO A 182 -0.87 -4.19 -13.24
C PRO A 182 0.28 -3.44 -12.57
N VAL A 183 0.50 -2.22 -13.05
CA VAL A 183 1.47 -1.29 -12.49
C VAL A 183 0.74 -0.16 -11.79
N ARG A 184 1.22 0.17 -10.59
CA ARG A 184 0.90 1.42 -9.90
C ARG A 184 2.19 2.15 -9.62
N LEU A 185 2.37 3.32 -10.21
CA LEU A 185 3.52 4.17 -9.90
C LEU A 185 3.25 5.00 -8.65
N VAL A 186 4.33 5.43 -8.00
CA VAL A 186 4.31 6.39 -6.90
C VAL A 186 5.31 7.49 -7.19
N ARG A 187 5.01 8.71 -6.72
CA ARG A 187 5.94 9.84 -6.70
C ARG A 187 6.07 10.41 -5.28
N PRO A 188 7.14 11.15 -4.98
CA PRO A 188 7.14 12.07 -3.85
C PRO A 188 5.89 12.96 -3.89
N MET A 189 5.33 13.27 -2.73
CA MET A 189 4.25 14.24 -2.63
C MET A 189 4.70 15.57 -3.26
N PRO A 190 3.85 16.26 -4.04
CA PRO A 190 4.18 17.58 -4.53
C PRO A 190 4.48 18.49 -3.35
N VAL A 191 5.75 18.87 -3.18
CA VAL A 191 6.10 20.01 -2.35
C VAL A 191 5.41 21.21 -2.98
N GLY A 192 4.38 21.71 -2.31
CA GLY A 192 3.68 22.90 -2.77
C GLY A 192 4.70 24.01 -2.95
N ALA A 193 4.61 24.74 -4.05
CA ALA A 193 5.20 26.06 -4.13
C ALA A 193 4.66 26.84 -2.92
N ALA A 194 5.53 27.09 -1.93
CA ALA A 194 5.21 27.99 -0.85
C ALA A 194 4.86 29.34 -1.50
N LYS A 195 3.68 29.86 -1.16
CA LYS A 195 3.31 31.23 -1.49
C LYS A 195 4.21 32.21 -0.76
#